data_AF-A0A847YT71-F1
#
_entry.id   AF-A0A847YT71-F1
#
_cell.length_a   1.000
_cell.length_b   1.000
_cell.length_c   1.000
_cell.angle_alpha   90.00
_cell.angle_beta   90.00
_cell.angle_gamma   90.00
#
_symmetry.space_group_name_H-M   'P 1'
#
loop_
_entity.id
_entity.type
_entity.pdbx_description
1 polymer ?
#
loop_
_entity_poly.entity_id
_entity_poly.type
_entity_poly.pdbx_seq_one_letter_code
_entity_poly.pdbx_strand_id
1 'polypeptide(L)'
;MAQAGEAVTTSSPSVDPSQAEDAAARDVALAGAKAFYTVDYTAGQQQWLDRLCSVSTQTGCIVYQNVIVPNLWSQLEEGKTVTTVEVSAQEKVQEQVASTRDNAPMQVWRLNIQLSSPWPMQKEPITDFPALALVIKESGTWKFERFLTDEELQAFSTGGGQP
;
A
#
# COMPACT_ATOMS: atom_id res chain seq x y z
N MET A 1 -51.40 21.14 32.61
CA MET A 1 -49.99 21.53 32.78
C MET A 1 -49.12 20.38 32.28
N ALA A 2 -47.97 20.72 31.71
CA ALA A 2 -47.30 20.02 30.61
C ALA A 2 -46.68 18.64 30.93
N GLN A 3 -46.52 17.87 29.86
CA GLN A 3 -45.81 16.58 29.75
C GLN A 3 -44.29 16.78 29.90
N ALA A 4 -43.61 15.83 30.53
CA ALA A 4 -42.16 15.66 30.40
C ALA A 4 -41.90 14.22 29.92
N GLY A 5 -41.66 14.08 28.61
CA GLY A 5 -41.03 12.92 28.03
C GLY A 5 -39.54 13.20 27.94
N GLU A 6 -38.72 12.43 28.66
CA GLU A 6 -37.26 12.46 28.54
C GLU A 6 -36.86 11.81 27.22
N ALA A 7 -36.31 12.62 26.31
CA ALA A 7 -35.67 12.13 25.10
C ALA A 7 -34.27 11.62 25.47
N VAL A 8 -34.08 10.31 25.38
CA VAL A 8 -32.76 9.67 25.34
C VAL A 8 -32.11 10.06 24.02
N THR A 9 -31.15 10.98 24.06
CA THR A 9 -30.33 11.32 22.90
C THR A 9 -29.32 10.19 22.67
N THR A 10 -29.60 9.32 21.71
CA THR A 10 -28.63 8.38 21.16
C THR A 10 -27.56 9.15 20.39
N SER A 11 -26.36 9.27 20.97
CA SER A 11 -25.18 9.81 20.29
C SER A 11 -24.66 8.80 19.27
N SER A 12 -24.87 9.07 17.98
CA SER A 12 -24.20 8.36 16.88
C SER A 12 -22.68 8.63 16.91
N PRO A 13 -21.82 7.62 16.69
CA PRO A 13 -20.39 7.86 16.57
C PRO A 13 -20.10 8.52 15.21
N SER A 14 -19.88 9.84 15.21
CA SER A 14 -19.33 10.55 14.06
C SER A 14 -17.85 10.18 13.94
N VAL A 15 -17.49 9.37 12.95
CA VAL A 15 -16.09 9.08 12.62
C VAL A 15 -15.42 10.38 12.17
N ASP A 16 -14.25 10.68 12.73
CA ASP A 16 -13.45 11.84 12.34
C ASP A 16 -13.07 11.72 10.84
N PRO A 17 -13.34 12.71 9.98
CA PRO A 17 -12.98 12.69 8.57
C PRO A 17 -11.49 12.38 8.31
N SER A 18 -10.60 12.80 9.20
CA SER A 18 -9.17 12.49 9.10
C SER A 18 -8.89 11.00 9.32
N GLN A 19 -9.59 10.39 10.27
CA GLN A 19 -9.50 8.96 10.55
C GLN A 19 -10.07 8.11 9.40
N ALA A 20 -11.11 8.61 8.72
CA ALA A 20 -11.67 7.95 7.55
C ALA A 20 -10.68 8.00 6.36
N GLU A 21 -10.00 9.13 6.14
CA GLU A 21 -8.96 9.26 5.12
C GLU A 21 -7.76 8.34 5.39
N ASP A 22 -7.29 8.29 6.63
CA ASP A 22 -6.22 7.36 7.05
C ASP A 22 -6.61 5.91 6.84
N ALA A 23 -7.87 5.55 7.15
CA ALA A 23 -8.37 4.20 6.91
C ALA A 23 -8.38 3.85 5.42
N ALA A 24 -8.84 4.76 4.56
CA ALA A 24 -8.87 4.55 3.11
C ALA A 24 -7.45 4.41 2.52
N ALA A 25 -6.52 5.27 2.95
CA ALA A 25 -5.13 5.21 2.53
C ALA A 25 -4.45 3.90 2.97
N ARG A 26 -4.66 3.49 4.22
CA ARG A 26 -4.19 2.21 4.76
C ARG A 26 -4.73 1.02 3.97
N ASP A 27 -6.03 1.00 3.68
CA ASP A 27 -6.66 -0.11 2.97
C ASP A 27 -6.08 -0.28 1.56
N VAL A 28 -5.73 0.83 0.90
CA VAL A 28 -5.03 0.82 -0.39
C VAL A 28 -3.58 0.36 -0.26
N ALA A 29 -2.87 0.73 0.81
CA ALA A 29 -1.52 0.20 1.08
C ALA A 29 -1.55 -1.32 1.26
N LEU A 30 -2.54 -1.83 2.00
CA LEU A 30 -2.77 -3.27 2.17
C LEU A 30 -3.11 -3.95 0.83
N ALA A 31 -3.97 -3.34 0.01
CA ALA A 31 -4.34 -3.88 -1.29
C ALA A 31 -3.16 -3.94 -2.26
N GLY A 32 -2.34 -2.88 -2.32
CA GLY A 32 -1.10 -2.84 -3.11
C GLY A 32 -0.13 -3.94 -2.70
N ALA A 33 0.09 -4.10 -1.39
CA ALA A 33 0.95 -5.16 -0.87
C ALA A 33 0.41 -6.56 -1.16
N LYS A 34 -0.90 -6.78 -0.99
CA LYS A 34 -1.53 -8.05 -1.36
C LYS A 34 -1.38 -8.37 -2.84
N ALA A 35 -1.59 -7.38 -3.72
CA ALA A 35 -1.47 -7.55 -5.16
C ALA A 35 -0.01 -7.86 -5.58
N PHE A 36 0.97 -7.20 -4.97
CA PHE A 36 2.38 -7.43 -5.26
C PHE A 36 2.87 -8.79 -4.76
N TYR A 37 2.62 -9.13 -3.50
CA TYR A 37 3.18 -10.34 -2.89
C TYR A 37 2.41 -11.63 -3.21
N THR A 38 1.20 -11.54 -3.75
CA THR A 38 0.45 -12.71 -4.23
C THR A 38 0.89 -13.09 -5.64
N VAL A 39 1.72 -14.13 -5.76
CA VAL A 39 2.25 -14.61 -7.03
C VAL A 39 1.69 -16.00 -7.32
N ASP A 40 1.27 -16.21 -8.56
CA ASP A 40 0.96 -17.52 -9.10
C ASP A 40 1.62 -17.58 -10.48
N TYR A 41 2.70 -18.35 -10.60
CA TYR A 41 3.42 -18.45 -11.87
C TYR A 41 2.55 -19.06 -12.99
N THR A 42 1.56 -19.88 -12.64
CA THR A 42 0.68 -20.56 -13.62
C THR A 42 -0.34 -19.60 -14.24
N ALA A 43 -0.71 -18.55 -13.51
CA ALA A 43 -1.55 -17.45 -13.97
C ALA A 43 -0.81 -16.51 -14.95
N GLY A 44 0.52 -16.52 -14.92
CA GLY A 44 1.37 -15.75 -15.83
C GLY A 44 1.62 -14.31 -15.41
N GLN A 45 2.68 -13.74 -16.00
CA GLN A 45 3.21 -12.42 -15.65
C GLN A 45 2.17 -11.32 -15.81
N GLN A 46 1.43 -11.35 -16.93
CA GLN A 46 0.48 -10.31 -17.26
C GLN A 46 -0.67 -10.25 -16.25
N GLN A 47 -1.19 -11.40 -15.81
CA GLN A 47 -2.26 -11.42 -14.81
C GLN A 47 -1.78 -10.90 -13.45
N TRP A 48 -0.52 -11.14 -13.08
CA TRP A 48 0.06 -10.54 -11.89
C TRP A 48 0.20 -9.01 -12.04
N LEU A 49 0.70 -8.54 -13.18
CA LEU A 49 0.82 -7.11 -13.48
C LEU A 49 -0.54 -6.40 -13.49
N ASP A 50 -1.57 -6.97 -14.13
CA ASP A 50 -2.91 -6.39 -14.22
C ASP A 50 -3.54 -6.20 -12.84
N ARG A 51 -3.39 -7.20 -11.95
CA ARG A 51 -3.85 -7.10 -10.57
C ARG A 51 -3.16 -5.96 -9.83
N LEU A 52 -1.84 -5.86 -9.97
CA LEU A 52 -1.07 -4.79 -9.33
C LEU A 52 -1.43 -3.41 -9.90
N CYS A 53 -1.51 -3.27 -11.22
CA CYS A 53 -1.87 -2.01 -11.87
C CYS A 53 -3.31 -1.56 -11.55
N SER A 54 -4.24 -2.46 -11.26
CA SER A 54 -5.62 -2.08 -10.90
C SER A 54 -5.72 -1.27 -9.60
N VAL A 55 -4.79 -1.49 -8.67
CA VAL A 55 -4.73 -0.79 -7.37
C VAL A 55 -3.69 0.32 -7.34
N SER A 56 -2.80 0.38 -8.34
CA SER A 56 -1.72 1.35 -8.41
C SER A 56 -2.14 2.69 -9.02
N THR A 57 -1.35 3.73 -8.78
CA THR A 57 -1.36 4.97 -9.58
C THR A 57 -0.89 4.66 -11.00
N GLN A 58 -1.15 5.59 -11.93
CA GLN A 58 -0.65 5.42 -13.31
C GLN A 58 0.89 5.33 -13.34
N THR A 59 1.58 6.21 -12.61
CA THR A 59 3.04 6.20 -12.54
C THR A 59 3.58 4.93 -11.87
N GLY A 60 2.96 4.49 -10.77
CA GLY A 60 3.32 3.24 -10.09
C GLY A 60 3.20 2.04 -11.03
N CYS A 61 2.09 1.92 -11.76
CA CYS A 61 1.88 0.86 -12.74
C CYS A 61 2.97 0.85 -13.83
N ILE A 62 3.37 2.02 -14.35
CA ILE A 62 4.46 2.13 -15.35
C ILE A 62 5.79 1.61 -14.80
N VAL A 63 6.12 1.92 -13.53
CA VAL A 63 7.33 1.42 -12.86
C VAL A 63 7.26 -0.10 -12.70
N TYR A 64 6.12 -0.63 -12.26
CA TYR A 64 5.95 -2.08 -12.12
C TYR A 64 6.03 -2.81 -13.45
N GLN A 65 5.38 -2.28 -14.48
CA GLN A 65 5.37 -2.86 -15.83
C GLN A 65 6.75 -2.92 -16.46
N ASN A 66 7.54 -1.84 -16.34
CA ASN A 66 8.78 -1.70 -17.12
C ASN A 66 10.04 -2.06 -16.34
N VAL A 67 9.99 -2.00 -15.01
CA VAL A 67 11.18 -2.18 -14.17
C VAL A 67 11.01 -3.38 -13.26
N ILE A 68 10.00 -3.39 -12.39
CA ILE A 68 9.97 -4.35 -11.29
C ILE A 68 9.55 -5.75 -11.75
N VAL A 69 8.39 -5.88 -12.39
CA VAL A 69 7.84 -7.18 -12.78
C VAL A 69 8.77 -7.92 -13.77
N PRO A 70 9.32 -7.29 -14.82
CA PRO A 70 10.25 -7.97 -15.73
C PRO A 70 11.52 -8.49 -15.05
N ASN A 71 12.04 -7.77 -14.04
CA ASN A 71 13.25 -8.18 -13.32
C ASN A 71 13.00 -9.31 -12.31
N LEU A 72 11.76 -9.48 -11.84
CA LEU A 72 11.40 -10.53 -10.88
C LEU A 72 10.84 -11.78 -11.57
N TRP A 73 10.14 -11.63 -12.70
CA TRP A 73 9.33 -12.71 -13.25
C TRP A 73 10.12 -13.97 -13.61
N SER A 74 11.27 -13.86 -14.28
CA SER A 74 12.08 -15.03 -14.67
C SER A 74 12.38 -15.93 -13.46
N GLN A 75 12.78 -15.32 -12.34
CA GLN A 75 13.11 -16.07 -11.13
C GLN A 75 11.87 -16.67 -10.47
N LEU A 76 10.74 -15.95 -10.47
CA LEU A 76 9.47 -16.45 -9.95
C LEU A 76 8.95 -17.64 -10.77
N GLU A 77 9.09 -17.58 -12.08
CA GLU A 77 8.68 -18.62 -13.03
C GLU A 77 9.58 -19.86 -12.95
N GLU A 78 10.90 -19.67 -12.98
CA GLU A 78 11.90 -20.75 -12.79
C GLU A 78 11.70 -21.47 -11.45
N GLY A 79 11.42 -20.70 -10.39
CA GLY A 79 11.11 -21.20 -9.06
C GLY A 79 9.73 -21.80 -8.91
N LYS A 80 8.88 -21.76 -9.96
CA LYS A 80 7.47 -22.22 -9.93
C LYS A 80 6.70 -21.63 -8.74
N THR A 81 6.88 -20.33 -8.52
CA THR A 81 6.41 -19.65 -7.32
C THR A 81 4.89 -19.59 -7.27
N VAL A 82 4.31 -20.15 -6.20
CA VAL A 82 2.90 -19.98 -5.83
C VAL A 82 2.88 -19.50 -4.39
N THR A 83 2.67 -18.20 -4.20
CA THR A 83 2.73 -17.54 -2.90
C THR A 83 1.45 -16.77 -2.65
N THR A 84 0.84 -17.03 -1.51
CA THR A 84 -0.21 -16.18 -0.93
C THR A 84 0.38 -15.33 0.18
N VAL A 85 -0.31 -14.27 0.54
CA VAL A 85 0.19 -13.29 1.52
C VAL A 85 -0.89 -12.88 2.50
N GLU A 86 -0.53 -12.85 3.78
CA GLU A 86 -1.24 -12.08 4.80
C GLU A 86 -0.52 -10.75 5.00
N VAL A 87 -1.31 -9.66 5.05
CA VAL A 87 -0.77 -8.31 5.21
C VAL A 87 -1.53 -7.62 6.32
N SER A 88 -0.80 -7.05 7.27
CA SER A 88 -1.34 -6.20 8.33
C SER A 88 -0.64 -4.84 8.34
N ALA A 89 -1.37 -3.79 8.70
CA ALA A 89 -0.80 -2.47 8.87
C ALA A 89 -0.31 -2.31 10.30
N GLN A 90 0.93 -1.84 10.48
CA GLN A 90 1.51 -1.57 11.79
C GLN A 90 1.25 -0.11 12.19
N GLU A 91 1.71 0.84 11.37
CA GLU A 91 1.60 2.27 11.66
C GLU A 91 1.67 3.13 10.38
N LYS A 92 1.12 4.35 10.47
CA LYS A 92 1.37 5.44 9.51
C LYS A 92 2.70 6.08 9.88
N VAL A 93 3.75 5.84 9.10
CA VAL A 93 5.10 6.35 9.36
C VAL A 93 5.28 7.80 8.88
N GLN A 94 4.55 8.21 7.84
CA GLN A 94 4.65 9.57 7.31
C GLN A 94 3.39 9.99 6.56
N GLU A 95 3.14 11.30 6.53
CA GLU A 95 2.10 11.95 5.73
C GLU A 95 2.64 13.27 5.20
N GLN A 96 2.38 13.56 3.93
CA GLN A 96 2.81 14.79 3.27
C GLN A 96 1.95 15.05 2.01
N VAL A 97 2.27 16.11 1.29
CA VAL A 97 1.70 16.41 -0.03
C VAL A 97 2.78 16.30 -1.11
N ALA A 98 2.44 15.69 -2.24
CA ALA A 98 3.31 15.59 -3.40
C ALA A 98 3.22 16.89 -4.21
N SER A 99 4.14 17.84 -3.97
CA SER A 99 4.15 19.15 -4.65
C SER A 99 4.28 19.04 -6.18
N THR A 100 4.89 17.97 -6.68
CA THR A 100 5.04 17.66 -8.11
C THR A 100 3.83 16.96 -8.73
N ARG A 101 2.79 16.64 -7.93
CA ARG A 101 1.57 15.96 -8.36
C ARG A 101 0.33 16.68 -7.86
N ASP A 102 0.17 17.95 -8.27
CA ASP A 102 -0.99 18.78 -7.93
C ASP A 102 -1.28 18.90 -6.42
N ASN A 103 -0.21 18.85 -5.60
CA ASN A 103 -0.29 18.80 -4.14
C ASN A 103 -1.13 17.64 -3.61
N ALA A 104 -1.14 16.51 -4.32
CA ALA A 104 -1.86 15.30 -3.92
C ALA A 104 -1.40 14.83 -2.53
N PRO A 105 -2.33 14.58 -1.58
CA PRO A 105 -2.02 13.91 -0.33
C PRO A 105 -1.32 12.58 -0.56
N MET A 106 -0.32 12.29 0.27
CA MET A 106 0.39 11.02 0.26
C MET A 106 0.68 10.55 1.68
N GLN A 107 0.66 9.24 1.87
CA GLN A 107 0.98 8.60 3.13
C GLN A 107 1.93 7.44 2.91
N VAL A 108 2.78 7.20 3.91
CA VAL A 108 3.62 6.01 3.97
C VAL A 108 3.17 5.16 5.15
N TRP A 109 2.91 3.88 4.87
CA TRP A 109 2.46 2.90 5.85
C TRP A 109 3.51 1.81 6.03
N ARG A 110 3.84 1.51 7.29
CA ARG A 110 4.63 0.33 7.64
C ARG A 110 3.68 -0.86 7.73
N LEU A 111 3.95 -1.89 6.96
CA LEU A 111 3.16 -3.12 6.87
C LEU A 111 3.98 -4.31 7.38
N ASN A 112 3.29 -5.30 7.95
CA ASN A 112 3.85 -6.64 8.10
C ASN A 112 3.45 -7.49 6.91
N ILE A 113 4.41 -8.13 6.26
CA ILE A 113 4.19 -9.07 5.15
C ILE A 113 4.43 -10.48 5.67
N GLN A 114 3.45 -11.37 5.47
CA GLN A 114 3.55 -12.79 5.81
C GLN A 114 3.27 -13.64 4.58
N LEU A 115 4.33 -14.15 3.95
CA LEU A 115 4.26 -15.02 2.79
C LEU A 115 3.99 -16.46 3.20
N SER A 116 3.19 -17.18 2.41
CA SER A 116 3.00 -18.64 2.60
C SER A 116 4.25 -19.45 2.29
N SER A 117 5.19 -18.90 1.51
CA SER A 117 6.47 -19.51 1.16
C SER A 117 7.47 -18.41 0.75
N PRO A 118 8.77 -18.58 1.06
CA PRO A 118 9.79 -17.62 0.68
C PRO A 118 9.90 -17.55 -0.84
N TRP A 119 10.30 -16.39 -1.36
CA TRP A 119 10.53 -16.22 -2.78
C TRP A 119 11.98 -16.62 -3.16
N PRO A 120 12.21 -17.10 -4.38
CA PRO A 120 13.50 -17.71 -4.78
C PRO A 120 14.68 -16.73 -4.84
N MET A 121 14.43 -15.43 -5.04
CA MET A 121 15.49 -14.41 -5.12
C MET A 121 15.92 -13.81 -3.77
N GLN A 122 15.38 -14.30 -2.66
CA GLN A 122 15.82 -13.88 -1.32
C GLN A 122 17.16 -14.56 -0.98
N LYS A 123 18.10 -13.79 -0.43
CA LYS A 123 19.37 -14.35 0.06
C LYS A 123 19.17 -15.33 1.21
N GLU A 124 18.22 -15.00 2.08
CA GLU A 124 17.79 -15.84 3.19
C GLU A 124 16.29 -16.13 3.03
N PRO A 125 15.83 -17.38 3.20
CA PRO A 125 14.42 -17.72 3.05
C PRO A 125 13.61 -17.12 4.21
N ILE A 126 13.02 -15.95 3.96
CA ILE A 126 12.20 -15.21 4.93
C ILE A 126 10.76 -15.12 4.46
N THR A 127 9.83 -15.33 5.38
CA THR A 127 8.39 -15.23 5.11
C THR A 127 7.70 -14.13 5.91
N ASP A 128 8.30 -13.64 6.99
CA ASP A 128 7.78 -12.53 7.79
C ASP A 128 8.79 -11.37 7.74
N PHE A 129 8.36 -10.21 7.26
CA PHE A 129 9.21 -9.01 7.17
C PHE A 129 8.39 -7.72 7.04
N PRO A 130 8.97 -6.57 7.44
CA PRO A 130 8.32 -5.28 7.25
C PRO A 130 8.45 -4.78 5.80
N ALA A 131 7.46 -4.01 5.34
CA ALA A 131 7.52 -3.26 4.10
C ALA A 131 6.94 -1.84 4.27
N LEU A 132 7.51 -0.87 3.55
CA LEU A 132 7.04 0.52 3.54
C LEU A 132 6.25 0.77 2.26
N ALA A 133 4.94 0.96 2.37
CA ALA A 133 4.06 1.20 1.24
C ALA A 133 3.73 2.69 1.11
N LEU A 134 4.06 3.29 -0.04
CA LEU A 134 3.65 4.65 -0.39
C LEU A 134 2.31 4.61 -1.11
N VAL A 135 1.35 5.41 -0.63
CA VAL A 135 0.06 5.65 -1.28
C VAL A 135 -0.12 7.14 -1.58
N ILE A 136 -0.76 7.45 -2.70
CA ILE A 136 -1.01 8.82 -3.16
C ILE A 136 -2.48 8.95 -3.54
N LYS A 137 -3.10 10.07 -3.21
CA LYS A 137 -4.47 10.39 -3.60
C LYS A 137 -4.50 10.98 -5.02
N GLU A 138 -4.64 10.12 -6.02
CA GLU A 138 -4.72 10.48 -7.43
C GLU A 138 -6.18 10.71 -7.83
N SER A 139 -6.50 11.89 -8.38
CA SER A 139 -7.87 12.25 -8.78
C SER A 139 -8.93 12.03 -7.68
N GLY A 140 -8.56 12.32 -6.43
CA GLY A 140 -9.45 12.16 -5.27
C GLY A 140 -9.57 10.74 -4.72
N THR A 141 -8.89 9.75 -5.31
CA THR A 141 -8.91 8.35 -4.86
C THR A 141 -7.52 7.92 -4.41
N TRP A 142 -7.43 7.27 -3.26
CA TRP A 142 -6.18 6.67 -2.79
C TRP A 142 -5.74 5.53 -3.72
N LYS A 143 -4.48 5.56 -4.12
CA LYS A 143 -3.86 4.58 -5.01
C LYS A 143 -2.47 4.20 -4.50
N PHE A 144 -2.10 2.96 -4.74
CA PHE A 144 -0.78 2.45 -4.37
C PHE A 144 0.27 2.98 -5.35
N GLU A 145 1.36 3.58 -4.86
CA GLU A 145 2.41 4.07 -5.77
C GLU A 145 3.50 3.00 -5.92
N ARG A 146 4.17 2.68 -4.80
CA ARG A 146 5.28 1.73 -4.76
C ARG A 146 5.69 1.41 -3.33
N PHE A 147 6.58 0.44 -3.18
CA PHE A 147 7.34 0.28 -1.95
C PHE A 147 8.51 1.27 -1.87
N LEU A 148 8.86 1.66 -0.66
CA LEU A 148 10.03 2.47 -0.33
C LEU A 148 11.08 1.62 0.38
N THR A 149 12.35 1.96 0.19
CA THR A 149 13.41 1.56 1.12
C THR A 149 13.45 2.50 2.34
N ASP A 150 14.12 2.09 3.41
CA ASP A 150 14.36 2.98 4.56
C ASP A 150 15.16 4.24 4.17
N GLU A 151 16.10 4.11 3.23
CA GLU A 151 16.88 5.25 2.69
C GLU A 151 15.97 6.25 1.98
N GLU A 152 15.01 5.76 1.19
CA GLU A 152 14.02 6.60 0.53
C GLU A 152 13.10 7.28 1.56
N LEU A 153 12.62 6.56 2.58
CA LEU A 153 11.82 7.16 3.66
C LEU A 153 12.58 8.27 4.41
N GLN A 154 13.88 8.08 4.63
CA GLN A 154 14.73 9.13 5.21
C GLN A 154 14.82 10.34 4.28
N ALA A 155 15.06 10.13 2.98
CA ALA A 155 15.10 11.22 2.01
C ALA A 155 13.75 11.96 1.89
N PHE A 156 12.63 11.24 2.01
CA PHE A 156 11.28 11.81 2.09
C PHE A 156 11.15 12.76 3.29
N SER A 157 11.75 12.41 4.42
CA SER A 157 11.73 13.22 5.65
C SER A 157 12.59 14.48 5.55
N THR A 158 13.69 14.45 4.79
CA THR A 158 14.60 15.59 4.62
C THR A 158 14.14 16.58 3.54
N GLY A 159 13.32 16.15 2.58
CA GLY A 159 12.79 16.99 1.49
C GLY A 159 11.70 18.00 1.91
N GLY A 160 11.19 17.89 3.15
CA GLY A 160 10.24 18.84 3.75
C GLY A 160 10.90 19.98 4.54
N GLY A 161 12.24 20.09 4.51
CA GLY A 161 13.02 21.06 5.27
C GLY A 161 13.27 22.39 4.54
N GLN A 162 12.28 23.29 4.64
CA GLN A 162 12.32 24.77 4.57
C GLN A 162 12.55 25.54 3.23
N PRO A 163 11.96 26.76 3.13
CA PRO A 163 12.01 27.67 1.98
C PRO A 163 13.33 28.44 1.84
#